data_AF-A0A821R1Q0-F1
#
_entry.id   AF-A0A821R1Q0-F1
#
_cell.length_a   1.000
_cell.length_b   1.000
_cell.length_c   1.000
_cell.angle_alpha   90.00
_cell.angle_beta   90.00
_cell.angle_gamma   90.00
#
_symmetry.space_group_name_H-M   'P 1'
#
loop_
_entity.id
_entity.type
_entity.pdbx_description
1 polymer ?
#
loop_
_entity_poly.entity_id
_entity_poly.type
_entity_poly.pdbx_seq_one_letter_code
_entity_poly.pdbx_strand_id
1 'polypeptide(L)'
;MTNKCMYFLVRNYKLTCGFGANDTSGATSLSMNAWSHVACVYSFETQTLQAYLNGILNGSRSLFSFQGSSGDTTIGVTYAIPPGSNYFDGYLALMQFVSSAKTPSDILRDATLMAYYSFDTSLTTDNSLNGINTTTIGSPSLVPGRVNQAIQVNPSASVYTSYTSFLLLGVSNQPHTYSLWIKPTGSYALPTILFVIAQTGWCASIIMTTASGHIVLHSYSGALISVSGSIIPLNTWTHVGATYCPSSGFRLYINGTFYATSGAFSYVAAGTSLYLFIGGDGGYAFLSAPGCSGGFTGSVDELFMYSRELTASEILVAANP
;
A
#
# COMPACT_ATOMS: atom_id res chain seq x y z
N MET A 1 -40.70 -2.70 8.67
CA MET A 1 -39.49 -3.54 8.83
C MET A 1 -38.77 -3.06 10.08
N THR A 2 -38.26 -3.95 10.94
CA THR A 2 -37.52 -3.58 12.15
C THR A 2 -36.04 -3.32 11.82
N ASN A 3 -35.36 -2.46 12.59
CA ASN A 3 -33.96 -2.09 12.37
C ASN A 3 -32.96 -3.14 12.90
N LYS A 4 -33.28 -4.42 12.75
CA LYS A 4 -32.56 -5.53 13.41
C LYS A 4 -31.56 -6.27 12.52
N CYS A 5 -31.72 -6.17 11.20
CA CYS A 5 -30.89 -6.91 10.24
C CYS A 5 -30.02 -5.93 9.47
N MET A 6 -28.72 -5.95 9.70
CA MET A 6 -27.76 -5.20 8.89
C MET A 6 -27.47 -5.99 7.62
N TYR A 7 -27.39 -5.30 6.49
CA TYR A 7 -26.97 -5.88 5.23
C TYR A 7 -26.06 -4.93 4.48
N PHE A 8 -25.30 -5.56 3.59
CA PHE A 8 -24.44 -4.91 2.64
C PHE A 8 -24.56 -5.65 1.31
N LEU A 9 -24.95 -4.93 0.27
CA LEU A 9 -25.24 -5.50 -1.04
C LEU A 9 -24.91 -4.53 -2.17
N VAL A 10 -24.97 -5.04 -3.40
CA VAL A 10 -24.90 -4.24 -4.62
C VAL A 10 -26.30 -4.18 -5.24
N ARG A 11 -26.79 -2.96 -5.50
CA ARG A 11 -28.10 -2.71 -6.13
C ARG A 11 -27.89 -1.76 -7.31
N ASN A 12 -28.26 -2.18 -8.52
CA ASN A 12 -28.01 -1.41 -9.75
C ASN A 12 -26.54 -0.97 -9.89
N TYR A 13 -25.62 -1.90 -9.65
CA TYR A 13 -24.17 -1.68 -9.62
C TYR A 13 -23.65 -0.73 -8.53
N LYS A 14 -24.50 -0.24 -7.62
CA LYS A 14 -24.06 0.66 -6.53
C LYS A 14 -24.04 -0.05 -5.20
N LEU A 15 -23.06 0.29 -4.36
CA LEU A 15 -23.02 -0.18 -2.97
C LEU A 15 -24.26 0.30 -2.23
N THR A 16 -24.88 -0.58 -1.46
CA THR A 16 -25.98 -0.23 -0.57
C THR A 16 -25.76 -0.95 0.75
N CYS A 17 -25.75 -0.19 1.83
CA CYS A 17 -25.83 -0.74 3.17
C CYS A 17 -27.03 -0.18 3.90
N GLY A 18 -27.55 -0.97 4.82
CA GLY A 18 -28.73 -0.58 5.55
C GLY A 18 -29.08 -1.56 6.63
N PHE A 19 -30.11 -1.19 7.38
CA PHE A 19 -30.82 -2.09 8.27
C PHE A 19 -32.32 -1.79 8.26
N GLY A 20 -33.14 -2.82 8.04
CA GLY A 20 -34.59 -2.64 7.91
C GLY A 20 -34.96 -1.77 6.69
N ALA A 21 -35.58 -0.61 6.92
CA ALA A 21 -35.93 0.36 5.86
C ALA A 21 -34.94 1.54 5.75
N ASN A 22 -33.79 1.43 6.42
CA ASN A 22 -32.83 2.51 6.58
C ASN A 22 -31.59 2.29 5.73
N ASP A 23 -31.77 2.42 4.41
CA ASP A 23 -30.69 2.29 3.42
C ASP A 23 -29.91 3.59 3.26
N THR A 24 -28.61 3.44 3.02
CA THR A 24 -27.77 4.41 2.32
C THR A 24 -27.18 3.72 1.10
N SER A 25 -27.22 4.40 -0.04
CA SER A 25 -26.61 3.92 -1.29
C SER A 25 -25.48 4.84 -1.69
N GLY A 26 -24.41 4.23 -2.20
CA GLY A 26 -23.33 4.95 -2.83
C GLY A 26 -23.80 5.70 -4.07
N ALA A 27 -23.15 6.81 -4.40
CA ALA A 27 -23.41 7.56 -5.63
C ALA A 27 -22.79 6.91 -6.87
N THR A 28 -21.70 6.15 -6.69
CA THR A 28 -20.86 5.63 -7.79
C THR A 28 -21.18 4.17 -8.08
N SER A 29 -21.25 3.82 -9.36
CA SER A 29 -21.38 2.44 -9.80
C SER A 29 -20.03 1.72 -9.77
N LEU A 30 -20.03 0.47 -9.35
CA LEU A 30 -18.91 -0.46 -9.39
C LEU A 30 -18.54 -0.79 -10.84
N SER A 31 -17.25 -0.87 -11.10
CA SER A 31 -16.73 -1.39 -12.36
C SER A 31 -16.82 -2.91 -12.37
N MET A 32 -17.32 -3.47 -13.47
CA MET A 32 -17.35 -4.92 -13.67
C MET A 32 -15.92 -5.47 -13.90
N ASN A 33 -15.68 -6.71 -13.47
CA ASN A 33 -14.40 -7.42 -13.63
C ASN A 33 -13.18 -6.68 -13.06
N ALA A 34 -13.38 -5.88 -12.02
CA ALA A 34 -12.32 -5.19 -11.30
C ALA A 34 -12.52 -5.35 -9.79
N TRP A 35 -11.44 -5.53 -9.05
CA TRP A 35 -11.48 -5.48 -7.59
C TRP A 35 -11.85 -4.06 -7.13
N SER A 36 -12.71 -3.98 -6.13
CA SER A 36 -13.03 -2.74 -5.42
C SER A 36 -12.96 -3.00 -3.93
N HIS A 37 -12.32 -2.12 -3.17
CA HIS A 37 -12.44 -2.13 -1.72
C HIS A 37 -13.77 -1.46 -1.36
N VAL A 38 -14.55 -2.09 -0.49
CA VAL A 38 -15.87 -1.60 -0.15
C VAL A 38 -16.08 -1.75 1.35
N ALA A 39 -16.63 -0.72 2.00
CA ALA A 39 -16.83 -0.74 3.45
C ALA A 39 -18.13 -0.08 3.85
N CYS A 40 -18.73 -0.58 4.93
CA CYS A 40 -19.94 -0.03 5.52
C CYS A 40 -19.70 0.20 6.99
N VAL A 41 -19.78 1.47 7.40
CA VAL A 41 -19.49 1.90 8.76
C VAL A 41 -20.76 2.46 9.37
N TYR A 42 -21.17 1.89 10.49
CA TYR A 42 -22.23 2.43 11.32
C TYR A 42 -21.64 2.91 12.65
N SER A 43 -21.93 4.16 13.01
CA SER A 43 -21.56 4.74 14.31
C SER A 43 -22.81 4.88 15.16
N PHE A 44 -22.84 4.21 16.32
CA PHE A 44 -23.96 4.30 17.26
C PHE A 44 -24.03 5.67 17.94
N GLU A 45 -22.88 6.27 18.23
CA GLU A 45 -22.75 7.58 18.89
C GLU A 45 -23.34 8.70 18.04
N THR A 46 -22.99 8.73 16.75
CA THR A 46 -23.46 9.75 15.81
C THR A 46 -24.72 9.34 15.05
N GLN A 47 -25.14 8.08 15.19
CA GLN A 47 -26.24 7.45 14.46
C GLN A 47 -26.12 7.61 12.94
N THR A 48 -24.90 7.56 12.40
CA THR A 48 -24.65 7.67 10.97
C THR A 48 -24.26 6.34 10.37
N LEU A 49 -24.83 6.03 9.20
CA LEU A 49 -24.39 4.93 8.33
C LEU A 49 -23.70 5.51 7.09
N GLN A 50 -22.53 4.96 6.78
CA GLN A 50 -21.66 5.42 5.71
C GLN A 50 -21.23 4.24 4.84
N ALA A 51 -21.32 4.41 3.53
CA ALA A 51 -20.80 3.50 2.53
C ALA A 51 -19.55 4.11 1.91
N TYR A 52 -18.48 3.32 1.82
CA TYR A 52 -17.21 3.72 1.22
C TYR A 52 -16.88 2.83 0.02
N LEU A 53 -16.37 3.45 -1.04
CA LEU A 53 -15.86 2.79 -2.24
C LEU A 53 -14.41 3.20 -2.44
N ASN A 54 -13.51 2.22 -2.53
CA ASN A 54 -12.06 2.39 -2.67
C ASN A 54 -11.47 3.37 -1.64
N GLY A 55 -11.96 3.28 -0.40
CA GLY A 55 -11.50 4.11 0.72
C GLY A 55 -12.17 5.48 0.82
N ILE A 56 -12.97 5.88 -0.17
CA ILE A 56 -13.59 7.20 -0.24
C ILE A 56 -15.07 7.11 0.13
N LEU A 57 -15.55 8.05 0.96
CA LEU A 57 -16.97 8.14 1.33
C LEU A 57 -17.82 8.30 0.07
N ASN A 58 -18.75 7.37 -0.14
CA ASN A 58 -19.57 7.31 -1.35
C ASN A 58 -21.07 7.49 -1.08
N GLY A 59 -21.51 7.31 0.16
CA GLY A 59 -22.86 7.60 0.61
C GLY A 59 -22.90 7.74 2.12
N SER A 60 -23.75 8.61 2.63
CA SER A 60 -23.93 8.80 4.07
C SER A 60 -25.36 9.17 4.39
N ARG A 61 -25.87 8.66 5.51
CA ARG A 61 -27.20 8.99 6.01
C ARG A 61 -27.22 8.96 7.53
N SER A 62 -27.84 9.97 8.14
CA SER A 62 -28.23 9.94 9.55
C SER A 62 -29.48 9.08 9.70
N LEU A 63 -29.44 8.11 10.61
CA LEU A 63 -30.43 7.05 10.75
C LEU A 63 -30.86 6.90 12.21
N PHE A 64 -31.90 6.10 12.42
CA PHE A 64 -32.24 5.60 13.75
C PHE A 64 -31.25 4.53 14.20
N SER A 65 -31.23 4.24 15.50
CA SER A 65 -30.34 3.24 16.06
C SER A 65 -30.56 1.85 15.45
N PHE A 66 -29.46 1.15 15.16
CA PHE A 66 -29.48 -0.30 14.92
C PHE A 66 -30.01 -1.02 16.18
N GLN A 67 -30.91 -1.99 16.00
CA GLN A 67 -31.66 -2.68 17.06
C GLN A 67 -31.35 -4.18 17.13
N GLY A 68 -30.38 -4.67 16.36
CA GLY A 68 -29.98 -6.08 16.40
C GLY A 68 -29.21 -6.40 17.69
N SER A 69 -29.41 -7.61 18.21
CA SER A 69 -28.73 -8.11 19.42
C SER A 69 -27.89 -9.36 19.15
N SER A 70 -28.38 -10.25 18.29
CA SER A 70 -27.71 -11.46 17.84
C SER A 70 -28.38 -11.96 16.57
N GLY A 71 -27.68 -12.78 15.79
CA GLY A 71 -28.21 -13.40 14.58
C GLY A 71 -27.12 -14.04 13.73
N ASP A 72 -27.54 -14.87 12.78
CA ASP A 72 -26.64 -15.49 11.82
C ASP A 72 -26.20 -14.48 10.75
N THR A 73 -24.99 -14.67 10.22
CA THR A 73 -24.47 -13.90 9.10
C THR A 73 -24.41 -14.77 7.86
N THR A 74 -25.00 -14.31 6.76
CA THR A 74 -24.88 -14.95 5.45
C THR A 74 -23.95 -14.15 4.55
N ILE A 75 -23.12 -14.84 3.77
CA ILE A 75 -22.20 -14.24 2.79
C ILE A 75 -22.59 -14.74 1.41
N GLY A 76 -22.64 -13.82 0.44
CA GLY A 76 -22.97 -14.13 -0.96
C GLY A 76 -24.45 -14.35 -1.26
N VAL A 77 -25.34 -14.20 -0.26
CA VAL A 77 -26.78 -14.39 -0.42
C VAL A 77 -27.55 -13.58 0.63
N THR A 78 -28.75 -13.12 0.28
CA THR A 78 -29.71 -12.58 1.25
C THR A 78 -30.63 -13.69 1.77
N TYR A 79 -30.97 -13.63 3.06
CA TYR A 79 -32.02 -14.45 3.64
C TYR A 79 -33.40 -13.88 3.24
N ALA A 80 -33.80 -14.08 1.98
CA ALA A 80 -35.16 -13.80 1.51
C ALA A 80 -36.00 -15.09 1.52
N ILE A 81 -37.31 -14.96 1.69
CA ILE A 81 -38.27 -16.07 1.50
C ILE A 81 -39.03 -15.81 0.18
N PRO A 82 -39.05 -16.76 -0.77
CA PRO A 82 -38.37 -18.06 -0.73
C PRO A 82 -36.83 -17.91 -0.82
N PRO A 83 -36.08 -18.78 -0.13
CA PRO A 83 -34.62 -18.80 -0.18
C PRO A 83 -34.12 -18.87 -1.62
N GLY A 84 -33.09 -18.09 -1.96
CA GLY A 84 -32.33 -18.26 -3.20
C GLY A 84 -32.69 -17.37 -4.39
N SER A 85 -33.28 -16.19 -4.17
CA SER A 85 -33.62 -15.27 -5.27
C SER A 85 -32.60 -14.17 -5.56
N ASN A 86 -31.55 -13.97 -4.74
CA ASN A 86 -30.50 -12.97 -4.97
C ASN A 86 -29.14 -13.45 -4.43
N TYR A 87 -28.33 -14.07 -5.30
CA TYR A 87 -26.95 -14.45 -5.01
C TYR A 87 -25.98 -13.39 -5.53
N PHE A 88 -24.89 -13.19 -4.81
CA PHE A 88 -23.74 -12.45 -5.34
C PHE A 88 -22.96 -13.37 -6.27
N ASP A 89 -22.86 -12.98 -7.53
CA ASP A 89 -22.03 -13.66 -8.53
C ASP A 89 -20.75 -12.85 -8.74
N GLY A 90 -19.65 -13.34 -8.14
CA GLY A 90 -18.37 -12.67 -8.15
C GLY A 90 -17.41 -13.21 -7.10
N TYR A 91 -16.29 -12.52 -6.93
CA TYR A 91 -15.25 -12.89 -5.98
C TYR A 91 -15.29 -11.99 -4.74
N LEU A 92 -15.09 -12.58 -3.56
CA LEU A 92 -14.91 -11.88 -2.29
C LEU A 92 -13.55 -12.27 -1.73
N ALA A 93 -12.82 -11.29 -1.21
CA ALA A 93 -11.54 -11.50 -0.53
C ALA A 93 -11.41 -10.49 0.62
N LEU A 94 -10.56 -10.81 1.61
CA LEU A 94 -10.17 -9.91 2.71
C LEU A 94 -11.35 -9.30 3.48
N MET A 95 -12.32 -10.13 3.86
CA MET A 95 -13.48 -9.69 4.65
C MET A 95 -13.13 -9.51 6.13
N GLN A 96 -13.58 -8.40 6.72
CA GLN A 96 -13.45 -8.12 8.15
C GLN A 96 -14.78 -7.68 8.77
N PHE A 97 -15.01 -8.09 10.01
CA PHE A 97 -16.06 -7.56 10.88
C PHE A 97 -15.41 -6.85 12.05
N VAL A 98 -15.70 -5.55 12.20
CA VAL A 98 -15.10 -4.69 13.23
C VAL A 98 -16.22 -4.13 14.09
N SER A 99 -16.10 -4.28 15.41
CA SER A 99 -17.12 -3.85 16.38
C SER A 99 -17.10 -2.35 16.67
N SER A 100 -16.00 -1.67 16.35
CA SER A 100 -15.87 -0.21 16.42
C SER A 100 -16.04 0.44 15.06
N ALA A 101 -16.61 1.65 15.06
CA ALA A 101 -16.71 2.45 13.85
C ALA A 101 -15.31 2.95 13.44
N LYS A 102 -14.83 2.50 12.27
CA LYS A 102 -13.56 2.96 11.70
C LYS A 102 -13.67 4.40 11.19
N THR A 103 -12.60 5.18 11.33
CA THR A 103 -12.55 6.54 10.80
C THR A 103 -12.40 6.53 9.27
N PRO A 104 -12.71 7.64 8.56
CA PRO A 104 -12.45 7.74 7.14
C PRO A 104 -10.98 7.47 6.77
N SER A 105 -10.02 7.90 7.61
CA SER A 105 -8.60 7.61 7.41
C SER A 105 -8.25 6.14 7.55
N ASP A 106 -8.86 5.42 8.50
CA ASP A 106 -8.63 3.98 8.63
C ASP A 106 -9.17 3.22 7.41
N ILE A 107 -10.37 3.59 6.94
CA ILE A 107 -10.98 2.99 5.74
C ILE A 107 -10.16 3.30 4.48
N LEU A 108 -9.62 4.52 4.36
CA LEU A 108 -8.72 4.87 3.28
C LEU A 108 -7.41 4.07 3.35
N ARG A 109 -6.87 3.85 4.56
CA ARG A 109 -5.67 3.02 4.76
C ARG A 109 -5.92 1.57 4.36
N ASP A 110 -7.03 0.95 4.80
CA ASP A 110 -7.37 -0.43 4.40
C ASP A 110 -7.46 -0.58 2.88
N ALA A 111 -8.04 0.42 2.21
CA ALA A 111 -8.25 0.39 0.77
C ALA A 111 -6.97 0.58 -0.04
N THR A 112 -5.93 1.20 0.54
CA THR A 112 -4.79 1.72 -0.23
C THR A 112 -3.42 1.29 0.26
N LEU A 113 -3.29 0.74 1.47
CA LEU A 113 -2.05 0.12 1.92
C LEU A 113 -1.86 -1.20 1.16
N MET A 114 -0.79 -1.29 0.37
CA MET A 114 -0.44 -2.49 -0.40
C MET A 114 0.37 -3.47 0.43
N ALA A 115 1.36 -2.99 1.17
CA ALA A 115 2.22 -3.81 2.02
C ALA A 115 2.80 -2.96 3.15
N TYR A 116 3.09 -3.60 4.27
CA TYR A 116 3.77 -3.03 5.42
C TYR A 116 4.74 -4.06 6.00
N TYR A 117 6.04 -3.75 5.99
CA TYR A 117 7.07 -4.60 6.57
C TYR A 117 7.70 -3.85 7.74
N SER A 118 7.32 -4.23 8.97
CA SER A 118 7.90 -3.63 10.18
C SER A 118 9.25 -4.23 10.53
N PHE A 119 9.50 -5.49 10.14
CA PHE A 119 10.68 -6.25 10.52
C PHE A 119 10.87 -6.44 12.04
N ASP A 120 9.86 -6.16 12.88
CA ASP A 120 9.98 -6.28 14.33
C ASP A 120 10.24 -7.73 14.80
N THR A 121 9.60 -8.68 14.13
CA THR A 121 9.54 -10.09 14.57
C THR A 121 9.85 -11.10 13.47
N SER A 122 9.88 -10.65 12.22
CA SER A 122 10.03 -11.51 11.05
C SER A 122 10.65 -10.75 9.89
N LEU A 123 11.53 -11.41 9.15
CA LEU A 123 12.12 -10.88 7.91
C LEU A 123 11.14 -10.92 6.73
N THR A 124 10.07 -11.71 6.84
CA THR A 124 9.25 -12.10 5.70
C THR A 124 7.78 -11.74 5.82
N THR A 125 7.32 -11.32 6.99
CA THR A 125 5.91 -11.07 7.22
C THR A 125 5.50 -9.70 6.68
N ASP A 126 4.47 -9.67 5.83
CA ASP A 126 3.70 -8.46 5.57
C ASP A 126 2.68 -8.26 6.70
N ASN A 127 2.82 -7.16 7.42
CA ASN A 127 1.94 -6.72 8.50
C ASN A 127 0.68 -6.00 7.98
N SER A 128 0.49 -5.87 6.67
CA SER A 128 -0.76 -5.42 6.06
C SER A 128 -1.82 -6.53 5.99
N LEU A 129 -3.03 -6.18 5.56
CA LEU A 129 -4.10 -7.15 5.34
C LEU A 129 -3.89 -8.00 4.08
N ASN A 130 -2.98 -7.62 3.18
CA ASN A 130 -2.79 -8.31 1.90
C ASN A 130 -1.90 -9.56 2.00
N GLY A 131 -1.10 -9.69 3.06
CA GLY A 131 -0.27 -10.88 3.32
C GLY A 131 0.79 -11.13 2.24
N ILE A 132 1.34 -10.06 1.65
CA ILE A 132 2.37 -10.12 0.60
C ILE A 132 3.74 -10.42 1.23
N ASN A 133 3.93 -11.64 1.72
CA ASN A 133 5.16 -12.03 2.39
C ASN A 133 6.38 -11.98 1.44
N THR A 134 7.54 -11.65 2.01
CA THR A 134 8.82 -11.68 1.29
C THR A 134 9.49 -13.06 1.41
N THR A 135 10.54 -13.26 0.61
CA THR A 135 11.49 -14.37 0.68
C THR A 135 12.89 -13.78 0.85
N THR A 136 13.72 -14.44 1.66
CA THR A 136 15.10 -14.01 1.93
C THR A 136 16.07 -14.52 0.87
N ILE A 137 17.11 -13.75 0.57
CA ILE A 137 18.29 -14.15 -0.21
C ILE A 137 19.53 -13.87 0.63
N GLY A 138 20.47 -14.81 0.70
CA GLY A 138 21.78 -14.61 1.32
C GLY A 138 21.79 -14.29 2.82
N SER A 139 20.75 -14.75 3.53
CA SER A 139 20.66 -14.73 5.00
C SER A 139 20.75 -13.33 5.64
N PRO A 140 19.82 -12.40 5.33
CA PRO A 140 19.69 -11.15 6.07
C PRO A 140 19.30 -11.44 7.53
N SER A 141 19.51 -10.47 8.42
CA SER A 141 19.25 -10.64 9.85
C SER A 141 18.46 -9.47 10.43
N LEU A 142 17.77 -9.72 11.55
CA LEU A 142 17.16 -8.67 12.35
C LEU A 142 18.21 -8.02 13.26
N VAL A 143 18.14 -6.70 13.39
CA VAL A 143 19.01 -5.86 14.23
C VAL A 143 18.16 -4.81 14.94
N PRO A 144 18.66 -4.14 16.00
CA PRO A 144 17.93 -3.03 16.61
C PRO A 144 17.52 -1.95 15.59
N GLY A 145 16.22 -1.69 15.51
CA GLY A 145 15.59 -0.83 14.51
C GLY A 145 15.47 0.64 14.93
N ARG A 146 14.81 1.42 14.07
CA ARG A 146 14.23 2.72 14.44
C ARG A 146 13.05 2.51 15.38
N VAL A 147 12.25 1.49 15.10
CA VAL A 147 11.18 0.93 15.93
C VAL A 147 11.55 -0.53 16.17
N ASN A 148 11.64 -0.96 17.43
CA ASN A 148 12.09 -2.29 17.88
C ASN A 148 13.21 -2.98 17.04
N GLN A 149 12.90 -3.70 15.97
CA GLN A 149 13.85 -4.38 15.09
C GLN A 149 13.72 -3.92 13.64
N ALA A 150 14.84 -3.96 12.92
CA ALA A 150 14.94 -3.64 11.50
C ALA A 150 15.64 -4.79 10.76
N ILE A 151 15.46 -4.85 9.44
CA ILE A 151 16.25 -5.76 8.61
C ILE A 151 17.61 -5.14 8.30
N GLN A 152 18.69 -5.90 8.52
CA GLN A 152 20.03 -5.60 8.02
C GLN A 152 20.23 -6.26 6.65
N VAL A 153 20.59 -5.46 5.66
CA VAL A 153 20.81 -5.88 4.27
C VAL A 153 22.19 -5.46 3.76
N ASN A 154 22.65 -6.15 2.73
CA ASN A 154 23.87 -5.87 1.97
C ASN A 154 23.70 -6.39 0.52
N PRO A 155 24.63 -6.11 -0.42
CA PRO A 155 24.53 -6.58 -1.80
C PRO A 155 24.32 -8.08 -1.98
N SER A 156 24.75 -8.89 -1.02
CA SER A 156 24.60 -10.34 -1.04
C SER A 156 23.46 -10.86 -0.15
N ALA A 157 22.82 -10.01 0.67
CA ALA A 157 21.77 -10.39 1.61
C ALA A 157 20.58 -9.42 1.57
N SER A 158 19.42 -9.88 1.12
CA SER A 158 18.25 -9.04 0.85
C SER A 158 16.93 -9.83 1.02
N VAL A 159 15.81 -9.14 0.82
CA VAL A 159 14.48 -9.76 0.72
C VAL A 159 13.75 -9.31 -0.53
N TYR A 160 12.87 -10.16 -1.05
CA TYR A 160 12.08 -9.88 -2.24
C TYR A 160 10.69 -10.52 -2.17
N THR A 161 9.73 -10.00 -2.93
CA THR A 161 8.37 -10.56 -3.01
C THR A 161 8.20 -11.50 -4.21
N SER A 162 7.08 -12.23 -4.28
CA SER A 162 6.68 -12.95 -5.51
C SER A 162 6.45 -11.99 -6.69
N TYR A 163 6.53 -12.49 -7.91
CA TYR A 163 6.20 -11.73 -9.12
C TYR A 163 4.74 -11.33 -9.22
N THR A 164 3.84 -12.07 -8.55
CA THR A 164 2.40 -11.80 -8.58
C THR A 164 1.98 -10.72 -7.58
N SER A 165 2.90 -10.22 -6.76
CA SER A 165 2.63 -9.41 -5.58
C SER A 165 2.08 -8.02 -5.90
N PHE A 166 2.74 -7.26 -6.80
CA PHE A 166 2.40 -5.86 -7.02
C PHE A 166 1.88 -5.59 -8.43
N LEU A 167 0.61 -5.95 -8.68
CA LEU A 167 -0.08 -5.66 -9.94
C LEU A 167 -0.17 -4.16 -10.22
N LEU A 168 -0.58 -3.36 -9.22
CA LEU A 168 -0.83 -1.93 -9.40
C LEU A 168 0.44 -1.14 -9.75
N LEU A 169 1.59 -1.53 -9.20
CA LEU A 169 2.87 -0.92 -9.60
C LEU A 169 3.25 -1.25 -11.05
N GLY A 170 2.71 -2.33 -11.61
CA GLY A 170 2.84 -2.70 -13.00
C GLY A 170 1.98 -1.88 -13.97
N VAL A 171 1.12 -0.98 -13.47
CA VAL A 171 0.20 -0.17 -14.27
C VAL A 171 0.78 1.23 -14.44
N SER A 172 0.97 1.64 -15.71
CA SER A 172 1.45 2.99 -16.02
C SER A 172 0.56 4.05 -15.40
N ASN A 173 1.19 5.12 -14.92
CA ASN A 173 0.51 6.24 -14.26
C ASN A 173 -0.26 5.92 -12.96
N GLN A 174 -0.16 4.70 -12.42
CA GLN A 174 -0.74 4.38 -11.11
C GLN A 174 -0.10 5.25 -10.02
N PRO A 175 -0.87 6.08 -9.29
CA PRO A 175 -0.34 6.78 -8.13
C PRO A 175 0.11 5.79 -7.06
N HIS A 176 1.23 6.06 -6.41
CA HIS A 176 1.80 5.20 -5.40
C HIS A 176 2.71 5.95 -4.44
N THR A 177 2.97 5.37 -3.28
CA THR A 177 3.88 5.92 -2.27
C THR A 177 4.72 4.84 -1.63
N TYR A 178 5.98 5.14 -1.37
CA TYR A 178 6.90 4.37 -0.53
C TYR A 178 7.33 5.24 0.65
N SER A 179 7.32 4.69 1.86
CA SER A 179 7.79 5.36 3.07
C SER A 179 8.56 4.35 3.90
N LEU A 180 9.79 4.69 4.29
CA LEU A 180 10.66 3.79 5.04
C LEU A 180 11.71 4.57 5.83
N TRP A 181 12.23 3.94 6.87
CA TRP A 181 13.44 4.36 7.55
C TRP A 181 14.63 3.59 7.01
N ILE A 182 15.75 4.29 6.81
CA ILE A 182 17.02 3.70 6.38
C ILE A 182 18.16 4.16 7.28
N LYS A 183 19.13 3.27 7.50
CA LYS A 183 20.38 3.57 8.20
C LYS A 183 21.55 3.00 7.39
N PRO A 184 22.15 3.79 6.48
CA PRO A 184 23.32 3.32 5.71
C PRO A 184 24.51 3.11 6.63
N THR A 185 25.24 2.01 6.46
CA THR A 185 26.46 1.69 7.26
C THR A 185 27.70 1.48 6.40
N GLY A 186 27.54 1.23 5.10
CA GLY A 186 28.62 1.04 4.14
C GLY A 186 28.84 2.24 3.20
N SER A 187 29.75 2.08 2.26
CA SER A 187 30.02 3.06 1.19
C SER A 187 28.79 3.28 0.30
N TYR A 188 28.60 4.51 -0.19
CA TYR A 188 27.53 4.89 -1.11
C TYR A 188 27.85 4.53 -2.57
N ALA A 189 28.46 3.39 -2.88
CA ALA A 189 28.84 3.00 -4.25
C ALA A 189 27.63 2.70 -5.18
N LEU A 190 26.73 3.67 -5.33
CA LEU A 190 25.44 3.66 -6.00
C LEU A 190 24.46 2.55 -5.54
N PRO A 191 24.29 2.29 -4.23
CA PRO A 191 23.40 1.23 -3.80
C PRO A 191 21.93 1.52 -4.13
N THR A 192 21.30 0.55 -4.76
CA THR A 192 19.84 0.46 -4.87
C THR A 192 19.28 -0.03 -3.54
N ILE A 193 18.34 0.74 -2.97
CA ILE A 193 17.67 0.42 -1.69
C ILE A 193 16.37 -0.32 -1.97
N LEU A 194 15.61 0.18 -2.94
CA LEU A 194 14.31 -0.36 -3.32
C LEU A 194 14.20 -0.35 -4.84
N PHE A 195 13.86 -1.48 -5.44
CA PHE A 195 13.58 -1.58 -6.86
C PHE A 195 12.50 -2.61 -7.15
N VAL A 196 11.95 -2.50 -8.35
CA VAL A 196 10.95 -3.43 -8.88
C VAL A 196 11.42 -4.03 -10.20
N ILE A 197 11.00 -5.26 -10.46
CA ILE A 197 11.27 -5.97 -11.72
C ILE A 197 10.03 -6.75 -12.16
N ALA A 198 9.82 -6.84 -13.46
CA ALA A 198 8.86 -7.75 -14.10
C ALA A 198 9.55 -9.04 -14.55
N GLN A 199 8.80 -10.13 -14.68
CA GLN A 199 9.33 -11.38 -15.25
C GLN A 199 9.91 -11.23 -16.66
N THR A 200 9.48 -10.23 -17.41
CA THR A 200 10.00 -9.91 -18.75
C THR A 200 11.40 -9.28 -18.73
N GLY A 201 11.94 -8.97 -17.55
CA GLY A 201 13.22 -8.29 -17.38
C GLY A 201 13.14 -6.77 -17.30
N TRP A 202 11.95 -6.17 -17.48
CA TRP A 202 11.76 -4.73 -17.21
C TRP A 202 12.04 -4.45 -15.74
N CYS A 203 12.83 -3.41 -15.44
CA CYS A 203 13.15 -3.05 -14.07
C CYS A 203 13.17 -1.53 -13.88
N ALA A 204 12.95 -1.09 -12.64
CA ALA A 204 13.14 0.29 -12.23
C ALA A 204 13.66 0.35 -10.79
N SER A 205 14.78 1.03 -10.57
CA SER A 205 15.11 1.55 -9.24
C SER A 205 14.08 2.58 -8.83
N ILE A 206 13.69 2.54 -7.55
CA ILE A 206 12.75 3.49 -6.97
C ILE A 206 13.53 4.41 -6.04
N ILE A 207 14.31 3.83 -5.12
CA ILE A 207 15.09 4.56 -4.12
C ILE A 207 16.52 4.04 -4.15
N MET A 208 17.45 4.96 -4.26
CA MET A 208 18.88 4.66 -4.32
C MET A 208 19.71 5.82 -3.79
N THR A 209 21.03 5.68 -3.76
CA THR A 209 21.93 6.80 -3.47
C THR A 209 22.92 7.06 -4.60
N THR A 210 23.43 8.29 -4.70
CA THR A 210 24.59 8.62 -5.55
C THR A 210 25.89 8.13 -4.93
N ALA A 211 26.99 8.12 -5.69
CA ALA A 211 28.34 7.86 -5.20
C ALA A 211 28.75 8.79 -4.04
N SER A 212 28.18 10.00 -3.99
CA SER A 212 28.37 11.01 -2.95
C SER A 212 27.37 10.91 -1.79
N GLY A 213 26.47 9.92 -1.81
CA GLY A 213 25.51 9.65 -0.72
C GLY A 213 24.23 10.48 -0.76
N HIS A 214 23.95 11.19 -1.85
CA HIS A 214 22.64 11.82 -2.02
C HIS A 214 21.59 10.73 -2.22
N ILE A 215 20.49 10.78 -1.47
CA ILE A 215 19.32 9.95 -1.76
C ILE A 215 18.71 10.39 -3.11
N VAL A 216 18.25 9.44 -3.92
CA VAL A 216 17.69 9.70 -5.24
C VAL A 216 16.45 8.85 -5.44
N LEU A 217 15.40 9.46 -5.99
CA LEU A 217 14.24 8.76 -6.54
C LEU A 217 14.39 8.60 -8.04
N HIS A 218 14.12 7.40 -8.57
CA HIS A 218 14.16 7.10 -10.00
C HIS A 218 12.81 6.65 -10.53
N SER A 219 12.45 7.14 -11.72
CA SER A 219 11.32 6.69 -12.53
C SER A 219 11.71 6.54 -13.99
N TYR A 220 10.78 6.05 -14.79
CA TYR A 220 10.93 5.97 -16.22
C TYR A 220 9.72 6.54 -16.98
N SER A 221 10.01 7.36 -17.99
CA SER A 221 9.03 7.98 -18.90
C SER A 221 9.62 8.12 -20.31
N GLY A 222 10.02 7.01 -20.93
CA GLY A 222 10.80 7.00 -22.19
C GLY A 222 12.27 7.45 -22.03
N ALA A 223 12.59 8.13 -20.93
CA ALA A 223 13.91 8.39 -20.40
C ALA A 223 13.89 8.28 -18.86
N LEU A 224 15.07 8.20 -18.25
CA LEU A 224 15.22 8.20 -16.79
C LEU A 224 14.77 9.55 -16.21
N ILE A 225 13.93 9.49 -15.18
CA ILE A 225 13.54 10.65 -14.36
C ILE A 225 14.20 10.48 -13.00
N SER A 226 14.94 11.48 -12.55
CA SER A 226 15.65 11.44 -11.26
C SER A 226 15.30 12.66 -10.42
N VAL A 227 15.01 12.45 -9.13
CA VAL A 227 14.88 13.50 -8.12
C VAL A 227 15.97 13.30 -7.09
N SER A 228 16.94 14.22 -7.03
CA SER A 228 18.06 14.14 -6.10
C SER A 228 17.74 14.87 -4.80
N GLY A 229 18.05 14.21 -3.68
CA GLY A 229 17.85 14.68 -2.32
C GLY A 229 19.13 15.18 -1.66
N SER A 230 19.09 15.33 -0.34
CA SER A 230 20.27 15.60 0.47
C SER A 230 21.17 14.38 0.61
N ILE A 231 22.42 14.61 1.01
CA ILE A 231 23.30 13.53 1.50
C ILE A 231 22.66 12.95 2.76
N ILE A 232 22.53 11.62 2.82
CA ILE A 232 22.04 10.91 4.00
C ILE A 232 23.23 10.47 4.86
N PRO A 233 23.34 10.84 6.15
CA PRO A 233 24.52 10.51 6.95
C PRO A 233 24.62 9.01 7.25
N LEU A 234 25.85 8.48 7.25
CA LEU A 234 26.12 7.11 7.70
C LEU A 234 25.73 6.94 9.17
N ASN A 235 25.34 5.72 9.51
CA ASN A 235 25.02 5.26 10.86
C ASN A 235 23.93 6.08 11.55
N THR A 236 23.10 6.78 10.78
CA THR A 236 22.01 7.62 11.27
C THR A 236 20.71 7.23 10.57
N TRP A 237 19.66 7.01 11.36
CA TRP A 237 18.32 6.77 10.83
C TRP A 237 17.82 8.00 10.09
N THR A 238 17.43 7.83 8.83
CA THR A 238 16.80 8.87 8.00
C THR A 238 15.51 8.30 7.43
N HIS A 239 14.41 9.03 7.60
CA HIS A 239 13.15 8.67 6.96
C HIS A 239 13.15 9.20 5.52
N VAL A 240 12.74 8.35 4.58
CA VAL A 240 12.59 8.68 3.16
C VAL A 240 11.15 8.41 2.75
N GLY A 241 10.47 9.46 2.29
CA GLY A 241 9.16 9.37 1.65
C GLY A 241 9.27 9.64 0.15
N ALA A 242 8.70 8.78 -0.67
CA ALA A 242 8.65 8.91 -2.12
C ALA A 242 7.18 8.78 -2.57
N THR A 243 6.58 9.87 -3.05
CA THR A 243 5.20 9.85 -3.53
C THR A 243 5.15 10.12 -5.03
N TYR A 244 4.23 9.47 -5.74
CA TYR A 244 3.99 9.68 -7.17
C TYR A 244 2.50 9.82 -7.48
N CYS A 245 2.18 10.80 -8.32
CA CYS A 245 0.92 10.89 -9.05
C CYS A 245 1.21 11.57 -10.41
N PRO A 246 0.52 11.23 -11.52
CA PRO A 246 0.81 11.83 -12.83
C PRO A 246 0.77 13.36 -12.86
N SER A 247 -0.09 13.97 -12.04
CA SER A 247 -0.26 15.43 -11.98
C SER A 247 0.83 16.15 -11.18
N SER A 248 1.49 15.48 -10.24
CA SER A 248 2.53 16.06 -9.37
C SER A 248 3.93 15.54 -9.69
N GLY A 249 4.04 14.39 -10.37
CA GLY A 249 5.28 13.65 -10.55
C GLY A 249 5.77 13.01 -9.26
N PHE A 250 7.07 12.75 -9.19
CA PHE A 250 7.70 12.29 -7.96
C PHE A 250 7.90 13.45 -7.00
N ARG A 251 7.66 13.19 -5.72
CA ARG A 251 8.04 14.06 -4.61
C ARG A 251 8.85 13.26 -3.61
N LEU A 252 9.99 13.84 -3.26
CA LEU A 252 10.89 13.33 -2.24
C LEU A 252 10.66 14.08 -0.93
N TYR A 253 10.55 13.33 0.14
CA TYR A 253 10.46 13.82 1.51
C TYR A 253 11.60 13.19 2.32
N ILE A 254 12.22 13.99 3.19
CA ILE A 254 13.27 13.56 4.11
C ILE A 254 12.85 13.94 5.52
N ASN A 255 12.83 12.97 6.43
CA ASN A 255 12.39 13.17 7.82
C ASN A 255 11.02 13.87 7.90
N GLY A 256 10.07 13.40 7.07
CA GLY A 256 8.71 13.93 7.02
C GLY A 256 8.54 15.27 6.31
N THR A 257 9.63 15.91 5.85
CA THR A 257 9.58 17.25 5.22
C THR A 257 9.78 17.15 3.72
N PHE A 258 8.97 17.88 2.94
CA PHE A 258 9.13 17.96 1.48
C PHE A 258 10.52 18.50 1.12
N TYR A 259 11.20 17.84 0.19
CA TYR A 259 12.54 18.19 -0.23
C TYR A 259 12.59 18.65 -1.69
N ALA A 260 12.14 17.79 -2.62
CA ALA A 260 12.24 18.06 -4.05
C ALA A 260 11.15 17.34 -4.85
N THR A 261 10.97 17.76 -6.11
CA THR A 261 10.03 17.15 -7.05
C THR A 261 10.59 17.11 -8.46
N SER A 262 10.15 16.13 -9.26
CA SER A 262 10.41 16.10 -10.70
C SER A 262 9.51 17.05 -11.50
N GLY A 263 8.39 17.50 -10.91
CA GLY A 263 7.25 18.00 -11.68
C GLY A 263 6.51 16.85 -12.41
N ALA A 264 5.35 17.16 -12.97
CA ALA A 264 4.46 16.19 -13.62
C ALA A 264 5.16 15.43 -14.77
N PHE A 265 4.97 14.10 -14.80
CA PHE A 265 5.41 13.24 -15.89
C PHE A 265 4.52 12.00 -15.98
N SER A 266 4.66 11.22 -17.06
CA SER A 266 3.95 9.95 -17.22
C SER A 266 4.83 8.76 -16.87
N TYR A 267 4.57 8.12 -15.74
CA TYR A 267 5.22 6.86 -15.36
C TYR A 267 4.86 5.74 -16.34
N VAL A 268 5.87 5.10 -16.90
CA VAL A 268 5.75 3.94 -17.79
C VAL A 268 6.15 2.69 -17.01
N ALA A 269 5.18 1.79 -16.82
CA ALA A 269 5.35 0.52 -16.12
C ALA A 269 5.50 -0.66 -17.09
N ALA A 270 5.75 -1.86 -16.55
CA ALA A 270 5.90 -3.08 -17.33
C ALA A 270 4.60 -3.64 -17.94
N GLY A 271 3.42 -3.19 -17.48
CA GLY A 271 2.13 -3.76 -17.88
C GLY A 271 1.81 -5.12 -17.25
N THR A 272 2.56 -5.56 -16.26
CA THR A 272 2.41 -6.84 -15.56
C THR A 272 2.80 -6.70 -14.08
N SER A 273 2.41 -7.66 -13.24
CA SER A 273 2.79 -7.67 -11.83
C SER A 273 4.30 -7.71 -11.64
N LEU A 274 4.76 -7.04 -10.58
CA LEU A 274 6.17 -6.83 -10.30
C LEU A 274 6.61 -7.56 -9.02
N TYR A 275 7.85 -8.04 -9.04
CA TYR A 275 8.65 -8.29 -7.85
C TYR A 275 9.04 -6.96 -7.21
N LEU A 276 9.14 -6.92 -5.88
CA LEU A 276 9.84 -5.88 -5.14
C LEU A 276 11.09 -6.48 -4.50
N PHE A 277 12.19 -5.74 -4.51
CA PHE A 277 13.42 -6.09 -3.80
C PHE A 277 13.81 -4.98 -2.82
N ILE A 278 14.21 -5.38 -1.62
CA ILE A 278 14.65 -4.48 -0.53
C ILE A 278 16.11 -4.81 -0.21
N GLY A 279 16.99 -3.83 -0.37
CA GLY A 279 18.41 -3.92 -0.01
C GLY A 279 19.35 -4.32 -1.16
N GLY A 280 18.87 -4.99 -2.20
CA GLY A 280 19.70 -5.38 -3.35
C GLY A 280 19.20 -6.67 -4.02
N ASP A 281 19.88 -7.08 -5.08
CA ASP A 281 19.57 -8.31 -5.82
C ASP A 281 19.99 -9.60 -5.13
N GLY A 282 20.77 -9.51 -4.04
CA GLY A 282 21.28 -10.69 -3.32
C GLY A 282 22.20 -11.57 -4.18
N GLY A 283 22.83 -10.99 -5.20
CA GLY A 283 23.66 -11.73 -6.16
C GLY A 283 22.89 -12.57 -7.17
N TYR A 284 21.56 -12.43 -7.27
CA TYR A 284 20.76 -13.09 -8.31
C TYR A 284 20.98 -12.42 -9.68
N ALA A 285 21.72 -13.10 -10.56
CA ALA A 285 22.20 -12.59 -11.85
C ALA A 285 21.14 -12.37 -12.97
N PHE A 286 19.84 -12.30 -12.65
CA PHE A 286 18.82 -11.93 -13.66
C PHE A 286 18.88 -10.45 -14.07
N LEU A 287 19.78 -9.67 -13.46
CA LEU A 287 19.71 -8.22 -13.38
C LEU A 287 20.92 -7.54 -14.01
N SER A 288 20.98 -7.56 -15.34
CA SER A 288 21.90 -6.71 -16.12
C SER A 288 21.23 -5.47 -16.70
N ALA A 289 20.03 -5.12 -16.22
CA ALA A 289 19.37 -3.89 -16.60
C ALA A 289 20.02 -2.69 -15.88
N PRO A 290 20.45 -1.64 -16.61
CA PRO A 290 21.13 -0.48 -16.01
C PRO A 290 20.28 0.18 -14.92
N GLY A 291 20.82 0.30 -13.71
CA GLY A 291 20.17 0.99 -12.59
C GLY A 291 19.34 0.10 -11.65
N CYS A 292 19.31 -1.22 -11.86
CA CYS A 292 18.75 -2.20 -10.92
C CYS A 292 19.83 -3.19 -10.45
N SER A 293 21.04 -2.69 -10.29
CA SER A 293 22.21 -3.44 -9.85
C SER A 293 22.81 -2.84 -8.58
N GLY A 294 23.61 -3.66 -7.89
CA GLY A 294 24.19 -3.31 -6.60
C GLY A 294 23.21 -3.49 -5.44
N GLY A 295 23.66 -3.11 -4.24
CA GLY A 295 22.83 -3.26 -3.05
C GLY A 295 23.22 -2.32 -1.93
N PHE A 296 22.21 -1.86 -1.22
CA PHE A 296 22.29 -1.10 0.00
C PHE A 296 22.93 -1.91 1.12
N THR A 297 23.98 -1.34 1.71
CA THR A 297 24.59 -1.86 2.93
C THR A 297 24.12 -1.00 4.10
N GLY A 298 23.22 -1.54 4.91
CA GLY A 298 22.58 -0.81 5.99
C GLY A 298 21.36 -1.51 6.52
N SER A 299 20.59 -0.79 7.33
CA SER A 299 19.34 -1.30 7.89
C SER A 299 18.14 -0.59 7.25
N VAL A 300 17.04 -1.31 7.05
CA VAL A 300 15.75 -0.79 6.59
C VAL A 300 14.69 -1.14 7.64
N ASP A 301 13.81 -0.19 7.91
CA ASP A 301 12.76 -0.34 8.92
C ASP A 301 11.47 0.34 8.47
N GLU A 302 10.33 -0.11 8.99
CA GLU A 302 9.02 0.52 8.79
C GLU A 302 8.69 0.81 7.32
N LEU A 303 8.83 -0.18 6.42
CA LEU A 303 8.52 0.00 5.00
C LEU A 303 7.02 -0.08 4.77
N PHE A 304 6.41 1.05 4.42
CA PHE A 304 5.03 1.15 3.96
C PHE A 304 4.96 1.39 2.45
N MET A 305 4.01 0.73 1.79
CA MET A 305 3.72 0.91 0.37
C MET A 305 2.24 1.17 0.15
N TYR A 306 1.90 2.25 -0.54
CA TYR A 306 0.51 2.63 -0.82
C TYR A 306 0.23 2.70 -2.32
N SER A 307 -0.99 2.34 -2.73
CA SER A 307 -1.51 2.46 -4.10
C SER A 307 -2.08 3.85 -4.41
N ARG A 308 -1.62 4.86 -3.68
CA ARG A 308 -1.97 6.27 -3.88
C ARG A 308 -0.82 7.20 -3.51
N GLU A 309 -0.93 8.45 -3.92
CA GLU A 309 -0.12 9.53 -3.38
C GLU A 309 -0.56 9.84 -1.94
N LEU A 310 0.37 9.77 -1.00
CA LEU A 310 0.17 10.29 0.35
C LEU A 310 0.34 11.81 0.37
N THR A 311 -0.43 12.47 1.24
CA THR A 311 -0.27 13.89 1.55
C THR A 311 0.99 14.14 2.40
N ALA A 312 1.48 15.38 2.41
CA ALA A 312 2.63 15.76 3.25
C ALA A 312 2.38 15.50 4.74
N SER A 313 1.15 15.68 5.23
CA SER A 313 0.78 15.35 6.62
C SER A 313 0.84 13.85 6.90
N GLU A 314 0.41 13.00 5.97
CA GLU A 314 0.50 11.54 6.13
C GLU A 314 1.96 11.07 6.12
N ILE A 315 2.80 11.66 5.28
CA ILE A 315 4.24 11.40 5.27
C ILE A 315 4.90 11.86 6.58
N LEU A 316 4.51 13.02 7.12
CA LEU A 316 5.02 13.50 8.39
C LEU A 316 4.66 12.55 9.55
N VAL A 317 3.44 12.02 9.57
CA VAL A 317 3.02 11.02 10.56
C VAL A 317 3.85 9.74 10.41
N ALA A 318 4.03 9.22 9.18
CA ALA A 318 4.85 8.04 8.94
C ALA A 318 6.33 8.23 9.32
N ALA A 319 6.83 9.48 9.26
CA ALA A 319 8.17 9.84 9.67
C ALA A 319 8.34 9.98 11.19
N ASN A 320 7.27 9.85 11.98
CA ASN A 320 7.31 9.98 13.43
C ASN A 320 6.51 8.82 14.09
N PRO A 321 6.96 7.57 13.92
CA PRO A 321 6.33 6.40 14.53
C PRO A 321 6.51 6.36 16.05
#